data_AF-K9U5R0-F1
#
_entry.id   AF-K9U5R0-F1
#
_cell.length_a   1.000
_cell.length_b   1.000
_cell.length_c   1.000
_cell.angle_alpha   90.00
_cell.angle_beta   90.00
_cell.angle_gamma   90.00
#
_symmetry.space_group_name_H-M   'P 1'
#
loop_
_entity.id
_entity.type
_entity.pdbx_description
1 polymer ?
#
loop_
_entity_poly.entity_id
_entity_poly.type
_entity_poly.pdbx_seq_one_letter_code
_entity_poly.pdbx_strand_id
1 'polypeptide(L)'
;MEKRFDFYGRHLLLNFSGCEADMDDLEQIERDMVRAVSAVGATIVAHLKHKFEPCGVSVVLMLSESHASIHTYPEYRACFLDIFTCGDLDVVPFGEVLETLWRPKWVSKQLHERFDPAIVQASQLPLMLRK
;
A
#
# COMPACT_ATOMS: atom_id res chain seq x y z
N MET A 1 12.45 -26.30 -2.30
CA MET A 1 13.21 -25.28 -1.57
C MET A 1 12.17 -24.44 -0.85
N GLU A 2 12.01 -24.61 0.46
CA GLU A 2 11.05 -23.81 1.25
C GLU A 2 11.48 -22.34 1.20
N LYS A 3 10.57 -21.44 0.82
CA LYS A 3 10.79 -20.00 0.99
C LYS A 3 10.87 -19.76 2.50
N ARG A 4 12.07 -19.39 2.98
CA ARG A 4 12.24 -18.87 4.32
C ARG A 4 11.84 -17.41 4.27
N PHE A 5 10.76 -17.07 4.98
CA PHE A 5 10.32 -15.69 5.10
C PHE A 5 11.07 -15.05 6.26
N ASP A 6 11.97 -14.13 5.94
CA ASP A 6 12.64 -13.33 6.96
C ASP A 6 11.59 -12.44 7.63
N PHE A 7 11.69 -12.26 8.95
CA PHE A 7 10.80 -11.39 9.74
C PHE A 7 11.16 -9.91 9.49
N TYR A 8 11.06 -9.50 8.23
CA TYR A 8 11.33 -8.17 7.71
C TYR A 8 10.25 -7.82 6.69
N GLY A 9 9.88 -6.55 6.61
CA GLY A 9 8.98 -6.04 5.59
C GLY A 9 8.96 -4.53 5.55
N ARG A 10 8.38 -3.99 4.49
CA ARG A 10 8.28 -2.55 4.24
C ARG A 10 6.82 -2.13 4.17
N HIS A 11 6.47 -1.14 4.97
CA HIS A 11 5.12 -0.63 5.12
C HIS A 11 5.10 0.85 4.74
N LEU A 12 4.50 1.15 3.60
CA LEU A 12 4.31 2.51 3.12
C LEU A 12 2.90 2.97 3.51
N LEU A 13 2.83 4.03 4.31
CA LEU A 13 1.61 4.75 4.67
C LEU A 13 1.53 6.03 3.85
N LEU A 14 0.36 6.30 3.26
CA LEU A 14 0.12 7.46 2.41
C LEU A 14 -1.17 8.16 2.83
N ASN A 15 -1.14 9.49 2.75
CA ASN A 15 -2.34 10.32 2.85
C ASN A 15 -2.39 11.22 1.63
N PHE A 16 -3.47 11.17 0.87
CA PHE A 16 -3.69 12.05 -0.27
C PHE A 16 -4.88 12.98 -0.02
N SER A 17 -4.79 14.21 -0.52
CA SER A 17 -5.90 15.16 -0.52
C SER A 17 -5.97 15.96 -1.82
N GLY A 18 -7.19 16.30 -2.23
CA GLY A 18 -7.45 17.01 -3.47
C GLY A 18 -7.23 16.16 -4.71
N CYS A 19 -7.48 14.85 -4.63
CA CYS A 19 -7.40 13.92 -5.75
C CYS A 19 -8.35 14.35 -6.89
N GLU A 20 -7.90 14.28 -8.13
CA GLU A 20 -8.69 14.52 -9.34
C GLU A 20 -9.67 13.38 -9.66
N ALA A 21 -9.29 12.14 -9.34
CA ALA A 21 -10.12 10.96 -9.51
C ALA A 21 -11.38 10.97 -8.62
N ASP A 22 -12.39 10.19 -9.01
CA ASP A 22 -13.60 10.02 -8.21
C ASP A 22 -13.31 9.13 -6.99
N MET A 23 -13.27 9.73 -5.81
CA MET A 23 -13.01 9.02 -4.55
C MET A 23 -14.20 8.19 -4.08
N ASP A 24 -15.32 8.22 -4.81
CA ASP A 24 -16.55 7.51 -4.51
C ASP A 24 -16.82 6.33 -5.48
N ASP A 25 -16.04 6.19 -6.56
CA ASP A 25 -16.17 5.08 -7.52
C ASP A 25 -15.42 3.82 -7.03
N LEU A 26 -16.15 2.83 -6.52
CA LEU A 26 -15.57 1.61 -5.97
C LEU A 26 -14.77 0.82 -7.02
N GLU A 27 -15.32 0.66 -8.21
CA GLU A 27 -14.70 -0.11 -9.28
C GLU A 27 -13.42 0.57 -9.80
N GLN A 28 -13.39 1.91 -9.89
CA GLN A 28 -12.18 2.66 -10.23
C GLN A 28 -11.11 2.49 -9.15
N ILE A 29 -11.47 2.72 -7.89
CA ILE A 29 -10.52 2.60 -6.77
C ILE A 29 -9.92 1.19 -6.70
N GLU A 30 -10.74 0.15 -6.84
CA GLU A 30 -10.24 -1.23 -6.86
C GLU A 30 -9.27 -1.49 -8.03
N ARG A 31 -9.63 -1.10 -9.26
CA ARG A 31 -8.77 -1.29 -10.44
C ARG A 31 -7.41 -0.59 -10.29
N ASP A 32 -7.42 0.63 -9.77
CA ASP A 32 -6.22 1.44 -9.62
C ASP A 32 -5.32 0.88 -8.51
N MET A 33 -5.90 0.42 -7.39
CA MET A 33 -5.17 -0.29 -6.33
C MET A 33 -4.52 -1.57 -6.87
N VAL A 34 -5.22 -2.36 -7.68
CA VAL A 34 -4.66 -3.57 -8.31
C VAL A 34 -3.49 -3.23 -9.23
N ARG A 35 -3.60 -2.15 -9.99
CA ARG A 35 -2.51 -1.66 -10.86
C ARG A 35 -1.29 -1.22 -10.04
N ALA A 36 -1.51 -0.51 -8.93
CA ALA A 36 -0.45 -0.07 -8.04
C ALA A 36 0.27 -1.24 -7.36
N VAL A 37 -0.47 -2.23 -6.86
CA VAL A 37 0.11 -3.47 -6.30
C VAL A 37 0.91 -4.24 -7.35
N SER A 38 0.41 -4.31 -8.59
CA SER A 38 1.12 -4.98 -9.68
C SER A 38 2.46 -4.31 -10.01
N ALA A 39 2.56 -2.98 -9.87
CA ALA A 39 3.81 -2.25 -10.09
C ALA A 39 4.88 -2.56 -9.02
N VAL A 40 4.47 -2.94 -7.81
CA VAL A 40 5.36 -3.45 -6.75
C VAL A 40 5.80 -4.89 -7.01
N GLY A 41 5.09 -5.62 -7.87
CA GLY A 41 5.33 -7.05 -8.12
C GLY A 41 4.77 -7.97 -7.03
N ALA A 42 3.89 -7.46 -6.17
CA ALA A 42 3.23 -8.27 -5.15
C ALA A 42 2.08 -9.10 -5.75
N THR A 43 1.86 -10.29 -5.20
CA THR A 43 0.78 -11.20 -5.62
C THR A 43 -0.46 -10.97 -4.77
N ILE A 44 -1.57 -10.63 -5.41
CA ILE A 44 -2.89 -10.50 -4.77
C ILE A 44 -3.53 -11.88 -4.65
N VAL A 45 -4.04 -12.20 -3.46
CA VAL A 45 -4.72 -13.48 -3.19
C VAL A 45 -6.22 -13.32 -2.96
N ALA A 46 -6.67 -12.15 -2.50
CA ALA A 46 -8.09 -11.88 -2.29
C ALA A 46 -8.38 -10.37 -2.29
N HIS A 47 -9.65 -10.04 -2.55
CA HIS A 47 -10.18 -8.69 -2.56
C HIS A 47 -11.31 -8.60 -1.53
N LEU A 48 -11.24 -7.63 -0.63
CA LEU A 48 -12.35 -7.25 0.24
C LEU A 48 -12.68 -5.78 -0.04
N LYS A 49 -13.94 -5.50 -0.35
CA LYS A 49 -14.37 -4.16 -0.72
C LYS A 49 -15.73 -3.82 -0.16
N HIS A 50 -15.92 -2.54 0.15
CA HIS A 50 -17.19 -2.02 0.65
C HIS A 50 -17.40 -0.58 0.17
N LYS A 51 -18.63 -0.29 -0.25
CA LYS A 51 -19.13 1.04 -0.57
C LYS A 51 -20.04 1.47 0.57
N PHE A 52 -19.74 2.60 1.19
CA PHE A 52 -20.50 3.14 2.32
C PHE A 52 -21.61 4.08 1.85
N GLU A 53 -22.61 4.24 2.72
CA GLU A 53 -23.67 5.23 2.59
C GLU A 53 -23.41 6.39 3.57
N PRO A 54 -23.56 7.65 3.16
CA PRO A 54 -24.00 8.10 1.82
C PRO A 54 -22.89 8.09 0.75
N CYS A 55 -21.62 7.98 1.15
CA CYS A 55 -20.47 7.96 0.25
C CYS A 55 -19.25 7.36 0.97
N GLY A 56 -18.18 7.11 0.22
CA GLY A 56 -16.92 6.54 0.69
C GLY A 56 -16.75 5.08 0.29
N VAL A 57 -15.50 4.70 0.10
CA VAL A 57 -15.10 3.36 -0.33
C VAL A 57 -14.00 2.86 0.59
N SER A 58 -14.01 1.56 0.88
CA SER A 58 -12.86 0.86 1.42
C SER A 58 -12.54 -0.37 0.60
N VAL A 59 -11.26 -0.54 0.29
CA VAL A 59 -10.73 -1.72 -0.41
C VAL A 59 -9.51 -2.23 0.35
N VAL A 60 -9.48 -3.53 0.59
CA VAL A 60 -8.33 -4.26 1.12
C VAL A 60 -7.98 -5.37 0.13
N LEU A 61 -6.77 -5.28 -0.43
CA LEU A 61 -6.18 -6.32 -1.24
C LEU A 61 -5.30 -7.17 -0.32
N MET A 62 -5.71 -8.42 -0.11
CA MET A 62 -4.87 -9.38 0.59
C MET A 62 -3.74 -9.79 -0.34
N LEU A 63 -2.51 -9.64 0.11
CA LEU A 63 -1.33 -10.10 -0.60
C LEU A 63 -0.90 -11.44 -0.03
N SER A 64 -0.06 -12.20 -0.74
CA SER A 64 0.36 -13.54 -0.28
C SER A 64 0.85 -13.59 1.17
N GLU A 65 1.39 -12.48 1.71
CA GLU A 65 1.92 -12.41 3.08
C GLU A 65 1.64 -11.10 3.81
N SER A 66 0.72 -10.28 3.31
CA SER A 66 0.53 -8.89 3.78
C SER A 66 -0.74 -8.28 3.17
N HIS A 67 -0.79 -6.96 2.98
CA HIS A 67 -1.98 -6.28 2.44
C HIS A 67 -1.63 -4.96 1.76
N ALA A 68 -2.55 -4.48 0.93
CA ALA A 68 -2.69 -3.07 0.61
C ALA A 68 -4.12 -2.63 0.94
N SER A 69 -4.28 -1.45 1.53
CA SER A 69 -5.58 -0.96 1.97
C SER A 69 -5.82 0.48 1.54
N ILE A 70 -7.08 0.87 1.40
CA ILE A 70 -7.51 2.25 1.18
C ILE A 70 -8.87 2.51 1.84
N HIS A 71 -9.00 3.70 2.40
CA HIS A 71 -10.24 4.29 2.90
C HIS A 71 -10.38 5.69 2.30
N THR A 72 -11.49 5.95 1.60
CA THR A 72 -11.73 7.23 0.91
C THR A 72 -12.71 8.13 1.66
N TYR A 73 -12.53 9.43 1.47
CA TYR A 73 -13.38 10.50 1.98
C TYR A 73 -13.72 11.46 0.82
N PRO A 74 -14.76 11.15 0.03
CA PRO A 74 -15.11 11.91 -1.18
C PRO A 74 -15.36 13.39 -0.94
N GLU A 75 -15.94 13.74 0.21
CA GLU A 75 -16.22 15.12 0.62
C GLU A 75 -14.97 16.00 0.71
N TYR A 76 -13.80 15.39 0.93
CA TYR A 76 -12.51 16.07 0.95
C TYR A 76 -11.64 15.74 -0.28
N ARG A 77 -12.15 14.92 -1.20
CA ARG A 77 -11.38 14.32 -2.31
C ARG A 77 -10.07 13.72 -1.78
N ALA A 78 -10.17 12.97 -0.69
CA ALA A 78 -9.02 12.50 0.09
C ALA A 78 -9.10 11.00 0.35
N CYS A 79 -7.97 10.39 0.70
CA CYS A 79 -7.91 9.00 1.13
C CYS A 79 -6.71 8.75 2.03
N PHE A 80 -6.86 7.75 2.91
CA PHE A 80 -5.77 7.10 3.61
C PHE A 80 -5.55 5.75 2.96
N LEU A 81 -4.31 5.42 2.65
CA LEU A 81 -3.97 4.17 2.01
C LEU A 81 -2.60 3.68 2.46
N ASP A 82 -2.42 2.38 2.39
CA ASP A 82 -1.17 1.74 2.74
C ASP A 82 -0.88 0.53 1.85
N ILE A 83 0.39 0.20 1.80
CA ILE A 83 0.84 -1.10 1.32
C ILE A 83 1.91 -1.62 2.26
N PHE A 84 1.69 -2.83 2.76
CA PHE A 84 2.68 -3.58 3.49
C PHE A 84 3.11 -4.77 2.63
N THR A 85 4.41 -5.04 2.54
CA THR A 85 4.95 -6.26 1.94
C THR A 85 5.99 -6.89 2.84
N CYS A 86 5.99 -8.22 2.94
CA CYS A 86 7.08 -8.98 3.55
C CYS A 86 8.30 -9.05 2.61
N GLY A 87 9.49 -9.17 3.19
CA GLY A 87 10.76 -9.22 2.47
C GLY A 87 11.15 -7.88 1.84
N ASP A 88 11.93 -7.97 0.76
CA ASP A 88 12.65 -6.84 0.19
C ASP A 88 11.94 -6.19 -1.01
N LEU A 89 10.62 -6.40 -1.18
CA LEU A 89 9.87 -5.76 -2.28
C LEU A 89 9.80 -4.25 -2.11
N ASP A 90 10.04 -3.52 -3.20
CA ASP A 90 9.99 -2.06 -3.19
C ASP A 90 8.56 -1.56 -3.30
N VAL A 91 8.10 -0.93 -2.22
CA VAL A 91 6.72 -0.44 -2.08
C VAL A 91 6.53 0.96 -2.64
N VAL A 92 7.60 1.69 -2.96
CA VAL A 92 7.52 3.06 -3.50
C VAL A 92 6.66 3.18 -4.77
N PRO A 93 6.77 2.26 -5.76
CA PRO A 93 5.95 2.31 -6.98
C PRO A 93 4.44 2.32 -6.73
N PHE A 94 3.97 1.74 -5.62
CA PHE A 94 2.55 1.77 -5.26
C PHE A 94 2.03 3.21 -5.15
N GLY A 95 2.74 4.06 -4.41
CA GLY A 95 2.36 5.47 -4.26
C GLY A 95 2.50 6.26 -5.55
N GLU A 96 3.59 6.04 -6.31
CA GLU A 96 3.86 6.76 -7.56
C GLU A 96 2.80 6.52 -8.64
N VAL A 97 2.34 5.26 -8.77
CA VAL A 97 1.25 4.92 -9.69
C VAL A 97 -0.02 5.68 -9.32
N LEU A 98 -0.39 5.68 -8.04
CA LEU A 98 -1.63 6.32 -7.58
C LEU A 98 -1.53 7.86 -7.62
N GLU A 99 -0.38 8.44 -7.34
CA GLU A 99 -0.11 9.87 -7.55
C GLU A 99 -0.30 10.28 -9.02
N THR A 100 0.15 9.44 -9.95
CA THR A 100 -0.01 9.70 -11.38
C THR A 100 -1.48 9.61 -11.81
N LEU A 101 -2.20 8.59 -11.33
CA LEU A 101 -3.60 8.36 -11.70
C LEU A 101 -4.55 9.39 -11.08
N TRP A 102 -4.33 9.72 -9.82
CA TRP A 102 -5.28 10.53 -9.04
C TRP A 102 -4.85 11.98 -8.89
N ARG A 103 -3.61 12.34 -9.25
CA ARG A 103 -3.08 13.71 -9.23
C ARG A 103 -3.46 14.50 -7.96
N PRO A 104 -3.17 13.96 -6.77
CA PRO A 104 -3.50 14.65 -5.52
C PRO A 104 -2.76 15.99 -5.41
N LYS A 105 -3.42 16.98 -4.82
CA LYS A 105 -2.81 18.30 -4.56
C LYS A 105 -1.84 18.27 -3.39
N TRP A 106 -2.07 17.37 -2.44
CA TRP A 106 -1.22 17.18 -1.28
C TRP A 106 -1.01 15.69 -1.00
N VAL A 107 0.23 15.36 -0.62
CA VAL A 107 0.68 14.00 -0.35
C VAL A 107 1.55 13.98 0.90
N SER A 108 1.28 13.04 1.80
CA SER A 108 2.22 12.63 2.86
C SER A 108 2.60 11.17 2.64
N LYS A 109 3.88 10.85 2.88
CA LYS A 109 4.42 9.48 2.76
C LYS A 109 5.24 9.15 4.00
N GLN A 110 5.01 7.98 4.57
CA GLN A 110 5.82 7.44 5.66
C GLN A 110 6.19 5.99 5.33
N LEU A 111 7.48 5.73 5.18
CA LEU A 111 7.99 4.38 4.98
C LEU A 111 8.50 3.83 6.31
N HIS A 112 7.91 2.72 6.74
CA HIS A 112 8.32 2.01 7.95
C HIS A 112 8.86 0.64 7.60
N GLU A 113 9.98 0.31 8.23
CA GLU A 113 10.52 -1.03 8.23
C GLU A 113 9.93 -1.81 9.39
N ARG A 114 9.56 -3.06 9.13
CA ARG A 114 8.84 -3.92 10.06
C ARG A 114 9.71 -5.13 10.33
N PHE A 115 10.43 -5.10 11.45
CA PHE A 115 11.28 -6.21 11.89
C PHE A 115 11.44 -6.17 13.41
N ASP A 116 11.90 -7.28 13.98
CA ASP A 116 12.35 -7.34 15.37
C ASP A 116 13.88 -7.43 15.36
N PRO A 117 14.59 -6.44 15.94
CA PRO A 117 16.07 -6.45 15.98
C PRO A 117 16.64 -7.62 16.81
N ALA A 118 15.84 -8.26 17.67
CA ALA A 118 16.24 -9.48 18.37
C ALA A 118 16.13 -10.74 17.50
N ILE A 119 15.29 -10.72 16.46
CA ILE A 119 15.06 -11.84 15.53
C ILE A 119 15.93 -11.70 14.28
N VAL A 120 16.05 -10.50 13.74
CA VAL A 120 16.81 -10.21 12.51
C VAL A 120 18.17 -9.61 12.89
N GLN A 121 19.25 -10.37 12.70
CA GLN A 121 20.60 -9.83 12.90
C GLN A 121 20.93 -8.78 11.83
N ALA A 122 21.81 -7.83 12.14
CA ALA A 122 22.21 -6.77 11.19
C ALA A 122 22.74 -7.31 9.86
N SER A 123 23.31 -8.52 9.84
CA SER A 123 23.79 -9.23 8.64
C SER A 123 22.67 -9.75 7.71
N GLN A 124 21.42 -9.72 8.16
CA GLN A 124 20.22 -10.16 7.42
C GLN A 124 19.34 -8.98 6.97
N LEU A 125 19.57 -7.78 7.50
CA LEU A 125 18.91 -6.58 6.98
C LEU A 125 19.43 -6.24 5.57
N PRO A 126 18.62 -5.58 4.72
CA PRO A 126 19.11 -4.94 3.50
C PRO A 126 20.39 -4.14 3.74
N LEU A 127 21.31 -4.16 2.79
CA LEU A 127 22.63 -3.52 2.91
C LEU A 127 22.56 -2.04 3.35
N MET A 128 21.50 -1.34 2.94
CA MET A 128 21.28 0.08 3.27
C MET A 128 20.98 0.35 4.75
N LEU A 129 20.68 -0.69 5.54
CA LEU A 129 20.34 -0.59 6.96
C LEU A 129 21.42 -1.15 7.89
N ARG A 130 22.47 -1.74 7.32
CA ARG A 130 23.60 -2.25 8.07
C ARG A 130 24.46 -1.06 8.48
N LYS A 131 24.53 -0.77 9.78
CA LYS A 131 25.48 0.20 10.34
C LYS A 131 26.90 -0.35 10.31
#